data_AF-J9F828-F1
#
_entry.id   AF-J9F828-F1
#
_cell.length_a   1.000
_cell.length_b   1.000
_cell.length_c   1.000
_cell.angle_alpha   90.00
_cell.angle_beta   90.00
_cell.angle_gamma   90.00
#
_symmetry.space_group_name_H-M   'P 1'
#
loop_
_entity.id
_entity.type
_entity.pdbx_description
1 polymer ?
#
loop_
_entity_poly.entity_id
_entity_poly.type
_entity_poly.pdbx_seq_one_letter_code
_entity_poly.pdbx_strand_id
1 'polypeptide(L)'
;VQEYCHRFMAFQFRHGPFSMTNIKASDEYLKIGDRVIRSYPLVDIDEINLPSQVKPYTQMNINGYGIATDLFSFLTSVPHADCVVFNQVVQIPNQRKLLRKLQAKAKRHGSMPDPSNKIAKEDIEE
;
A
#
# COMPACT_ATOMS: atom_id res chain seq x y z
N VAL A 1 -18.03 7.35 -1.86
CA VAL A 1 -17.15 8.47 -2.28
C VAL A 1 -17.36 9.72 -1.42
N GLN A 2 -18.57 10.26 -1.30
CA GLN A 2 -18.82 11.51 -0.54
C GLN A 2 -18.41 11.43 0.94
N GLU A 3 -18.74 10.34 1.65
CA GLU A 3 -18.33 10.17 3.05
C GLU A 3 -16.79 10.15 3.19
N TYR A 4 -16.09 9.47 2.28
CA TYR A 4 -14.63 9.44 2.28
C TYR A 4 -14.04 10.85 2.11
N CYS A 5 -14.55 11.65 1.18
CA CYS A 5 -14.11 13.03 1.00
C CYS A 5 -14.36 13.89 2.26
N HIS A 6 -15.53 13.74 2.89
CA HIS A 6 -15.83 14.46 4.13
C HIS A 6 -14.92 14.03 5.29
N ARG A 7 -14.64 12.74 5.42
CA ARG A 7 -13.71 12.19 6.43
C ARG A 7 -12.28 12.63 6.20
N PHE A 8 -11.86 12.74 4.93
CA PHE A 8 -10.56 13.26 4.56
C PHE A 8 -10.43 14.74 4.96
N MET A 9 -11.44 15.56 4.66
CA MET A 9 -11.48 16.97 5.08
C MET A 9 -11.49 17.14 6.61
N ALA A 10 -12.21 16.28 7.33
CA ALA A 10 -12.26 16.28 8.79
C ALA A 10 -11.06 15.59 9.46
N PHE A 11 -10.16 14.95 8.69
CA PHE A 11 -9.10 14.07 9.20
C PHE A 11 -9.60 13.06 10.25
N GLN A 12 -10.73 12.39 9.95
CA GLN A 12 -11.39 11.41 10.84
C GLN A 12 -11.76 10.12 10.09
N PHE A 13 -10.89 9.11 10.19
CA PHE A 13 -11.04 7.84 9.48
C PHE A 13 -11.62 6.71 10.34
N ARG A 14 -11.87 6.94 11.64
CA ARG A 14 -12.55 5.97 12.50
C ARG A 14 -14.03 5.87 12.12
N HIS A 15 -14.59 4.67 12.23
CA HIS A 15 -16.01 4.44 12.01
C HIS A 15 -16.86 5.22 13.03
N GLY A 16 -18.07 5.64 12.63
CA GLY A 16 -19.00 6.41 13.46
C GLY A 16 -19.18 7.87 13.04
N PRO A 17 -19.97 8.65 13.80
CA PRO A 17 -20.25 10.05 13.50
C PRO A 17 -18.98 10.90 13.60
N PHE A 18 -18.92 11.94 12.78
CA PHE A 18 -17.83 12.92 12.79
C PHE A 18 -18.39 14.32 12.52
N SER A 19 -17.65 15.34 12.95
CA SER A 19 -17.96 16.74 12.71
C SER A 19 -16.81 17.41 11.96
N MET A 20 -17.14 18.46 11.22
CA MET A 20 -16.13 19.36 10.64
C MET A 20 -15.80 20.45 11.67
N THR A 21 -14.52 20.79 11.79
CA THR A 21 -14.05 21.86 12.67
C THR A 21 -13.27 22.87 11.85
N ASN A 22 -13.26 24.13 12.27
CA ASN A 22 -12.49 25.16 11.60
C ASN A 22 -11.00 24.80 11.56
N ILE A 23 -10.37 25.10 10.43
CA ILE A 23 -8.95 24.87 10.19
C ILE A 23 -8.21 26.19 10.43
N LYS A 24 -7.19 26.16 11.28
CA LYS A 24 -6.21 27.26 11.41
C LYS A 24 -4.92 26.85 10.73
N ALA A 25 -4.55 27.54 9.66
CA ALA A 25 -3.31 27.31 8.94
C ALA A 25 -2.12 28.03 9.61
N SER A 26 -0.95 27.40 9.54
CA SER A 26 0.36 28.00 9.80
C SER A 26 1.32 27.57 8.67
N ASP A 27 2.55 28.09 8.72
CA ASP A 27 3.58 27.73 7.74
C ASP A 27 4.02 26.26 7.85
N GLU A 28 3.86 25.65 9.03
CA GLU A 28 4.34 24.30 9.32
C GLU A 28 3.23 23.25 9.42
N TYR A 29 1.99 23.66 9.72
CA TYR A 29 0.91 22.73 10.03
C TYR A 29 -0.49 23.33 9.90
N LEU A 30 -1.48 22.45 9.82
CA LEU A 30 -2.89 22.80 9.98
C LEU A 30 -3.38 22.36 11.35
N LYS A 31 -4.00 23.26 12.11
CA LYS A 31 -4.62 22.93 13.40
C LYS A 31 -6.14 22.75 13.21
N ILE A 32 -6.67 21.64 13.72
CA ILE A 32 -8.10 21.32 13.72
C ILE A 32 -8.49 20.95 15.15
N GLY A 33 -9.19 21.85 15.84
CA GLY A 33 -9.50 21.67 17.26
C GLY A 33 -8.24 21.52 18.12
N ASP A 34 -8.10 20.36 18.77
CA ASP A 34 -6.96 19.95 19.59
C ASP A 34 -5.87 19.20 18.81
N ARG A 35 -6.11 18.88 17.52
CA ARG A 35 -5.19 18.11 16.68
C ARG A 35 -4.37 19.00 15.77
N VAL A 36 -3.20 18.48 15.41
CA VAL A 36 -2.27 19.09 14.45
C VAL A 36 -2.07 18.12 13.29
N ILE A 37 -2.28 18.60 12.07
CA ILE A 37 -1.98 17.89 10.84
C ILE A 37 -0.67 18.46 10.31
N ARG A 38 0.29 17.56 10.09
CA ARG A 38 1.61 17.87 9.55
C ARG A 38 1.94 16.93 8.41
N SER A 39 2.59 17.46 7.39
CA SER A 39 3.18 16.65 6.33
C SER A 39 4.59 16.27 6.76
N TYR A 40 4.87 14.97 6.81
CA TYR A 40 6.21 14.45 7.04
C TYR A 40 6.67 13.74 5.76
N PRO A 41 7.87 14.03 5.25
CA PRO A 41 8.48 13.18 4.24
C PRO A 41 8.83 11.85 4.91
N LEU A 42 7.98 10.84 4.72
CA LEU A 42 8.21 9.47 5.23
C LEU A 42 9.06 8.62 4.30
N VAL A 43 9.37 9.14 3.10
CA VAL A 43 10.12 8.45 2.07
C VAL A 43 11.38 9.25 1.79
N ASP A 44 12.52 8.56 1.87
CA ASP A 44 13.80 9.10 1.45
C ASP A 44 13.72 9.40 -0.06
N ILE A 45 13.70 10.70 -0.41
CA ILE A 45 13.66 11.14 -1.81
C ILE A 45 14.98 10.87 -2.53
N ASP A 46 16.06 10.59 -1.78
CA ASP A 46 17.36 10.28 -2.33
C ASP A 46 17.52 8.78 -2.65
N GLU A 47 16.62 7.94 -2.12
CA GLU A 47 16.59 6.49 -2.36
C GLU A 47 15.31 6.04 -3.08
N ILE A 48 15.35 5.98 -4.42
CA ILE A 48 14.33 5.23 -5.19
C ILE A 48 14.67 3.75 -5.13
N ASN A 49 14.31 3.11 -4.01
CA ASN A 49 14.47 1.68 -3.79
C ASN A 49 13.17 0.91 -4.01
N LEU A 50 12.43 1.19 -5.09
CA LEU A 50 11.37 0.26 -5.49
C LEU A 50 12.07 -0.98 -6.06
N PRO A 51 12.05 -2.12 -5.35
CA PRO A 51 12.80 -3.29 -5.78
C PRO A 51 12.23 -3.78 -7.12
N SER A 52 13.10 -4.28 -7.99
CA SER A 52 12.67 -4.91 -9.25
C SER A 52 11.74 -6.11 -9.05
N GLN A 53 11.65 -6.60 -7.81
CA GLN A 53 10.72 -7.61 -7.35
C GLN A 53 10.18 -7.23 -5.97
N VAL A 54 8.86 -7.12 -5.85
CA VAL A 54 8.18 -6.98 -4.56
C VAL A 54 7.98 -8.37 -3.96
N LYS A 55 8.39 -8.54 -2.70
CA LYS A 55 8.09 -9.74 -1.90
C LYS A 55 6.81 -9.51 -1.10
N PRO A 56 6.08 -10.57 -0.71
CA PRO A 56 4.90 -10.42 0.13
C PRO A 56 5.20 -9.92 1.56
N TYR A 57 6.47 -9.92 1.97
CA TYR A 57 6.93 -9.43 3.27
C TYR A 57 8.36 -8.88 3.18
N THR A 58 8.75 -8.04 4.14
CA THR A 58 10.15 -7.67 4.40
C THR A 58 10.70 -8.44 5.59
N GLN A 59 12.03 -8.56 5.69
CA GLN A 59 12.66 -9.24 6.82
C GLN A 59 13.33 -8.21 7.73
N MET A 60 12.90 -8.16 8.99
CA MET A 60 13.55 -7.36 10.03
C MET A 60 14.42 -8.28 10.89
N ASN A 61 15.65 -7.87 11.19
CA ASN A 61 16.52 -8.63 12.07
C ASN A 61 16.34 -8.15 13.51
N ILE A 62 15.89 -9.06 14.38
CA ILE A 62 15.79 -8.83 15.83
C ILE A 62 16.70 -9.83 16.52
N ASN A 63 17.72 -9.32 17.23
CA ASN A 63 18.69 -10.14 17.96
C ASN A 63 19.35 -11.25 17.11
N GLY A 64 19.63 -10.96 15.84
CA GLY A 64 20.23 -11.93 14.90
C GLY A 64 19.23 -12.90 14.25
N TYR A 65 17.94 -12.85 14.61
CA TYR A 65 16.89 -13.64 13.98
C TYR A 65 16.10 -12.79 12.99
N GLY A 66 15.93 -13.33 11.79
CA GLY A 66 15.10 -12.72 10.76
C GLY A 66 13.62 -12.98 11.01
N ILE A 67 12.85 -11.92 11.21
CA ILE A 67 11.40 -11.98 11.42
C ILE A 67 10.70 -11.42 10.19
N ALA A 68 9.74 -12.17 9.67
CA ALA A 68 8.87 -11.68 8.61
C ALA A 68 8.03 -10.51 9.13
N THR A 69 8.12 -9.38 8.44
CA THR A 69 7.52 -8.11 8.81
C THR A 69 6.74 -7.55 7.62
N ASP A 70 5.63 -6.88 7.91
CA ASP A 70 4.80 -6.24 6.88
C ASP A 70 5.60 -5.19 6.07
N LEU A 71 5.26 -5.01 4.79
CA LEU A 71 5.92 -4.04 3.91
C LEU A 71 5.77 -2.59 4.40
N PHE A 72 4.66 -2.28 5.08
CA PHE A 72 4.33 -0.95 5.56
C PHE A 72 4.53 -0.80 7.07
N SER A 73 5.29 -1.69 7.70
CA SER A 73 5.56 -1.64 9.15
C SER A 73 6.18 -0.32 9.59
N PHE A 74 6.91 0.37 8.70
CA PHE A 74 7.50 1.68 8.98
C PHE A 74 6.44 2.74 9.33
N LEU A 75 5.20 2.63 8.83
CA LEU A 75 4.12 3.57 9.18
C LEU A 75 3.80 3.55 10.69
N THR A 76 4.01 2.41 11.34
CA THR A 76 3.79 2.28 12.79
C THR A 76 4.90 2.93 13.62
N SER A 77 6.05 3.21 13.00
CA SER A 77 7.17 3.88 13.65
C SER A 77 7.05 5.40 13.67
N VAL A 78 6.01 5.98 13.03
CA VAL A 78 5.79 7.42 13.03
C VAL A 78 5.46 7.89 14.46
N PRO A 79 6.33 8.68 15.10
CA PRO A 79 6.17 9.01 16.51
C PRO A 79 5.01 9.97 16.72
N HIS A 80 4.28 9.80 17.83
CA HIS A 80 3.23 10.71 18.29
C HIS A 80 2.11 10.97 17.27
N ALA A 81 1.84 10.03 16.36
CA ALA A 81 0.77 10.13 15.37
C ALA A 81 -0.45 9.28 15.76
N ASP A 82 -1.63 9.92 15.83
CA ASP A 82 -2.92 9.22 16.01
C ASP A 82 -3.45 8.62 14.69
N CYS A 83 -3.03 9.19 13.56
CA CYS A 83 -3.45 8.82 12.22
C CYS A 83 -2.36 9.21 11.22
N VAL A 84 -2.02 8.28 10.32
CA VAL A 84 -1.08 8.52 9.22
C VAL A 84 -1.82 8.30 7.90
N VAL A 85 -1.81 9.31 7.04
CA VAL A 85 -2.28 9.20 5.66
C VAL A 85 -1.03 9.05 4.78
N PHE A 86 -0.80 7.85 4.28
CA PHE A 86 0.32 7.53 3.39
C PHE A 86 -0.18 7.25 1.98
N ASN A 87 0.34 7.99 1.01
CA ASN A 87 0.01 7.84 -0.40
C ASN A 87 1.25 7.39 -1.17
N GLN A 88 1.19 6.23 -1.81
CA GLN A 88 2.25 5.71 -2.67
C GLN A 88 1.73 5.58 -4.10
N VAL A 89 2.50 6.08 -5.05
CA VAL A 89 2.27 5.82 -6.48
C VAL A 89 3.28 4.79 -6.93
N VAL A 90 2.80 3.61 -7.32
CA VAL A 90 3.64 2.54 -7.88
C VAL A 90 3.34 2.41 -9.37
N GLN A 91 4.36 2.55 -10.20
CA GLN A 91 4.25 2.25 -11.62
C GLN A 91 4.72 0.82 -11.88
N ILE A 92 3.81 -0.03 -12.38
CA ILE A 92 4.18 -1.39 -12.81
C ILE A 92 4.50 -1.33 -14.31
N PRO A 93 5.77 -1.53 -14.71
CA PRO A 93 6.13 -1.56 -16.13
C PRO A 93 5.56 -2.80 -16.81
N ASN A 94 5.37 -2.75 -18.13
CA ASN A 94 4.84 -3.86 -18.90
C ASN A 94 5.76 -5.10 -18.81
N GLN A 95 5.24 -6.20 -18.26
CA GLN A 95 5.98 -7.42 -17.97
C GLN A 95 5.96 -8.42 -19.14
N ARG A 96 6.32 -7.98 -20.36
CA ARG A 96 6.22 -8.79 -21.60
C ARG A 96 6.80 -10.20 -21.48
N LYS A 97 7.95 -10.36 -20.80
CA LYS A 97 8.61 -11.67 -20.61
C LYS A 97 7.80 -12.58 -19.70
N LEU A 98 7.18 -12.05 -18.64
CA LEU A 98 6.32 -12.81 -17.74
C LEU A 98 5.04 -13.23 -18.46
N LEU A 99 4.39 -12.29 -19.14
CA LEU A 99 3.16 -12.56 -19.92
C LEU A 99 3.36 -13.68 -20.94
N ARG A 100 4.48 -13.69 -21.67
CA ARG A 100 4.81 -14.80 -22.59
C ARG A 100 4.96 -16.15 -21.88
N LYS A 101 5.56 -16.18 -20.68
CA LYS A 101 5.68 -17.42 -19.89
C LYS A 101 4.32 -17.89 -19.39
N LEU A 102 3.48 -16.97 -18.93
CA LEU A 102 2.12 -17.24 -18.47
C LEU A 102 1.26 -17.80 -19.62
N GLN A 103 1.30 -17.20 -20.81
CA GLN A 103 0.63 -17.73 -22.00
C GLN A 103 1.09 -19.15 -22.36
N ALA A 104 2.40 -19.41 -22.32
CA ALA A 104 2.92 -20.76 -22.57
C ALA A 104 2.44 -21.76 -21.50
N LYS A 105 2.34 -21.34 -20.24
CA LYS A 105 1.82 -22.15 -19.13
C LYS A 105 0.32 -22.43 -19.29
N ALA A 106 -0.48 -21.43 -19.63
CA ALA A 106 -1.91 -21.57 -19.92
C ALA A 106 -2.16 -22.57 -21.07
N LYS A 107 -1.35 -22.52 -22.14
CA LYS A 107 -1.42 -23.49 -23.25
C LYS A 107 -1.13 -24.93 -22.79
N ARG A 108 -0.15 -25.12 -21.90
CA ARG A 108 0.18 -26.45 -21.34
C ARG A 108 -0.96 -27.00 -20.49
N HIS A 109 -1.54 -26.19 -19.61
CA HIS A 109 -2.70 -26.59 -18.81
C HIS A 109 -3.92 -26.88 -19.70
N GLY A 110 -4.19 -26.05 -20.71
CA GLY A 110 -5.27 -26.29 -21.67
C GLY A 110 -5.12 -27.55 -22.52
N SER A 111 -3.90 -28.09 -22.68
CA SER A 111 -3.65 -29.33 -23.42
C SER A 111 -3.96 -30.61 -22.63
N MET A 112 -4.13 -30.52 -21.31
CA MET A 112 -4.46 -31.63 -20.42
C MET A 112 -5.81 -31.37 -19.75
N PRO A 113 -6.90 -32.00 -20.21
CA PRO A 113 -8.25 -31.70 -19.74
C PRO A 113 -8.53 -32.37 -18.39
N ASP A 114 -8.11 -31.71 -17.31
CA ASP A 114 -8.55 -32.02 -15.95
C ASP A 114 -9.11 -30.76 -15.26
N PRO A 115 -9.99 -30.92 -14.25
CA PRO A 115 -10.59 -29.79 -13.56
C PRO A 115 -9.58 -28.81 -12.93
N SER A 116 -8.45 -29.30 -12.41
CA SER A 116 -7.42 -28.45 -11.80
C SER A 116 -6.72 -27.58 -12.84
N ASN A 117 -6.45 -28.12 -14.02
CA ASN A 117 -5.82 -27.40 -15.12
C ASN A 117 -6.75 -26.36 -15.74
N LYS A 118 -8.08 -26.57 -15.71
CA LYS A 118 -9.05 -25.55 -16.12
C LYS A 118 -9.01 -24.33 -15.21
N ILE A 119 -9.06 -24.54 -13.89
CA ILE A 119 -8.95 -23.47 -12.88
C ILE A 119 -7.62 -22.72 -13.04
N ALA A 120 -6.51 -23.46 -13.11
CA ALA A 120 -5.18 -22.85 -13.26
C ALA A 120 -5.00 -22.07 -14.57
N LYS A 121 -5.75 -22.41 -15.62
CA LYS A 121 -5.75 -21.65 -16.88
C LYS A 121 -6.56 -20.36 -16.74
N GLU A 122 -7.73 -20.44 -16.13
CA GLU A 122 -8.60 -19.28 -15.86
C GLU A 122 -7.85 -18.25 -14.98
N ASP A 123 -7.20 -18.69 -13.90
CA ASP A 123 -6.39 -17.83 -13.01
C ASP A 123 -5.22 -17.11 -13.73
N ILE A 124 -4.75 -17.64 -14.87
CA ILE A 124 -3.65 -17.05 -15.65
C ILE A 124 -4.17 -16.08 -16.72
N GLU A 125 -5.37 -16.30 -17.23
CA GLU A 125 -5.99 -15.52 -18.31
C GLU A 125 -6.82 -14.33 -17.78
N GLU A 126 -7.18 -14.33 -16.50
CA GLU A 126 -7.71 -13.16 -15.76
C GLU A 126 -6.70 -12.00 -15.68
#